data_AF-A0A9P4IJ17-F1
#
_entry.id   AF-A0A9P4IJ17-F1
#
_cell.length_a   1.000
_cell.length_b   1.000
_cell.length_c   1.000
_cell.angle_alpha   90.00
_cell.angle_beta   90.00
_cell.angle_gamma   90.00
#
_symmetry.space_group_name_H-M   'P 1'
#
loop_
_entity.id
_entity.type
_entity.pdbx_description
1 polymer ?
#
loop_
_entity_poly.entity_id
_entity_poly.type
_entity_poly.pdbx_seq_one_letter_code
_entity_poly.pdbx_strand_id
1 'polypeptide(L)'
;MFMLETFSDLIQIDPKDFLKPSRLSLEDNINRKYANRIVQKVGLCIGMYDILQNSEGLIGHGTGTVNVNVKFRMVVFRPYKGEIIEGKIVECDKKGIRIALEFFQDIFVPGPEMLFEKSSYNEAEGAWMWVTDDGAEMFFDPGEFVRFRVESEIWHDKTPESGLFDAAAAAKQEEDEQKSPYTIIASMSMGALGLEKNDLSAGTILEPPESSNELAEERKKDHPRRRKCRRGGFESAWSAMNDFVFVTV
;
A
#
# COMPACT_ATOMS: atom_id res chain seq x y z
N MET A 1 -4.28 8.36 -3.72
CA MET A 1 -4.55 7.41 -2.62
C MET A 1 -4.71 8.12 -1.28
N PHE A 2 -3.86 9.12 -0.96
CA PHE A 2 -3.98 9.90 0.28
C PHE A 2 -4.50 11.31 0.01
N MET A 3 -5.28 11.85 0.96
CA MET A 3 -5.77 13.22 0.94
C MET A 3 -5.59 13.89 2.30
N LEU A 4 -5.50 15.22 2.30
CA LEU A 4 -5.46 16.02 3.52
C LEU A 4 -6.87 16.52 3.84
N GLU A 5 -7.38 16.10 4.98
CA GLU A 5 -8.69 16.52 5.45
C GLU A 5 -8.56 17.40 6.69
N THR A 6 -9.39 18.45 6.75
CA THR A 6 -9.35 19.42 7.85
C THR A 6 -10.39 19.03 8.91
N PHE A 7 -9.92 18.77 10.11
CA PHE A 7 -10.74 18.43 11.26
C PHE A 7 -10.80 19.60 12.25
N SER A 8 -11.93 19.71 12.93
CA SER A 8 -12.12 20.62 14.06
C SER A 8 -12.67 19.80 15.21
N ASP A 9 -11.90 19.69 16.29
CA ASP A 9 -12.23 18.80 17.39
C ASP A 9 -11.73 19.35 18.73
N LEU A 10 -12.36 18.87 19.81
CA LEU A 10 -11.97 19.17 21.18
C LEU A 10 -11.05 18.05 21.67
N ILE A 11 -9.80 18.44 21.96
CA ILE A 11 -8.76 17.55 22.46
C ILE A 11 -8.55 17.83 23.95
N GLN A 12 -8.54 16.76 24.75
CA GLN A 12 -8.29 16.83 26.17
C GLN A 12 -6.83 16.49 26.44
N ILE A 13 -6.14 17.34 27.18
CA ILE A 13 -4.76 17.12 27.60
C ILE A 13 -4.76 16.74 29.08
N ASP A 14 -4.16 15.59 29.37
CA ASP A 14 -3.97 15.11 30.74
C ASP A 14 -2.91 15.92 31.49
N PRO A 15 -3.07 16.15 32.82
CA PRO A 15 -2.09 16.88 33.62
C PRO A 15 -0.67 16.30 33.60
N LYS A 16 -0.54 15.00 33.30
CA LYS A 16 0.74 14.30 33.19
C LYS A 16 1.56 14.81 32.00
N ASP A 17 0.89 15.24 30.93
CA ASP A 17 1.51 15.71 29.69
C ASP A 17 1.74 17.23 29.67
N PHE A 18 1.52 17.95 30.79
CA PHE A 18 1.77 19.39 30.89
C PHE A 18 3.25 19.76 30.93
N LEU A 19 4.11 18.80 31.27
CA LEU A 19 5.58 19.00 31.25
C LEU A 19 6.11 19.07 29.80
N LYS A 20 5.39 18.50 28.85
CA LYS A 20 5.74 18.52 27.43
C LYS A 20 5.26 19.83 26.79
N PRO A 21 5.91 20.29 25.71
CA PRO A 21 5.41 21.44 24.96
C PRO A 21 4.03 21.14 24.37
N SER A 22 3.12 22.11 24.46
CA SER A 22 1.70 21.98 24.09
C SER A 22 1.49 21.41 22.68
N ARG A 23 2.34 21.79 21.73
CA ARG A 23 2.30 21.27 20.35
C ARG A 23 2.46 19.75 20.29
N LEU A 24 3.44 19.20 21.01
CA LEU A 24 3.69 17.75 21.05
C LEU A 24 2.58 17.03 21.81
N SER A 25 2.11 17.59 22.92
CA SER A 25 1.00 17.00 23.67
C SER A 25 -0.28 16.93 22.83
N LEU A 26 -0.54 17.93 21.99
CA LEU A 26 -1.67 17.91 21.05
C LEU A 26 -1.48 16.85 19.95
N GLU A 27 -0.29 16.78 19.36
CA GLU A 27 0.06 15.77 18.36
C GLU A 27 -0.16 14.34 18.87
N ASP A 28 0.37 14.04 20.06
CA ASP A 28 0.24 12.73 20.70
C ASP A 28 -1.23 12.36 20.94
N ASN A 29 -2.03 13.31 21.45
CA ASN A 29 -3.44 13.07 21.76
C ASN A 29 -4.30 12.97 20.49
N ILE A 30 -4.04 13.78 19.46
CA ILE A 30 -4.72 13.69 18.16
C ILE A 30 -4.41 12.34 17.51
N ASN A 31 -3.15 11.92 17.47
CA ASN A 31 -2.76 10.63 16.93
C ASN A 31 -3.38 9.48 17.73
N ARG A 32 -3.41 9.55 19.05
CA ARG A 32 -4.11 8.54 19.88
C ARG A 32 -5.61 8.48 19.61
N LYS A 33 -6.26 9.63 19.35
CA LYS A 33 -7.70 9.70 19.11
C LYS A 33 -8.06 9.19 17.71
N TYR A 34 -7.28 9.51 16.68
CA TYR A 34 -7.66 9.28 15.29
C TYR A 34 -6.85 8.23 14.53
N ALA A 35 -5.63 7.88 14.95
CA ALA A 35 -4.82 6.90 14.22
C ALA A 35 -5.55 5.55 14.10
N ASN A 36 -5.49 4.96 12.91
CA ASN A 36 -6.16 3.70 12.55
C ASN A 36 -7.68 3.69 12.78
N ARG A 37 -8.32 4.87 12.86
CA ARG A 37 -9.78 4.96 12.92
C ARG A 37 -10.34 5.33 11.56
N ILE A 38 -11.47 4.71 11.24
CA ILE A 38 -12.23 5.00 10.04
C ILE A 38 -13.29 6.03 10.41
N VAL A 39 -13.19 7.21 9.78
CA VAL A 39 -14.20 8.26 9.88
C VAL A 39 -15.11 8.15 8.67
N GLN A 40 -16.42 8.02 8.92
CA GLN A 40 -17.41 7.87 7.85
C GLN A 40 -17.37 9.06 6.88
N LYS A 41 -17.51 8.76 5.58
CA LYS A 41 -17.46 9.73 4.47
C LYS A 41 -16.11 10.45 4.28
N VAL A 42 -15.12 10.15 5.11
CA VAL A 42 -13.79 10.75 5.08
C VAL A 42 -12.74 9.71 4.69
N GLY A 43 -12.59 8.62 5.45
CA GLY A 43 -11.63 7.54 5.15
C GLY A 43 -10.93 7.01 6.39
N LEU A 44 -9.86 6.26 6.16
CA LEU A 44 -8.99 5.75 7.21
C LEU A 44 -7.95 6.82 7.59
N CYS A 45 -7.97 7.26 8.85
CA CYS A 45 -7.02 8.23 9.37
C CYS A 45 -5.68 7.55 9.70
N ILE A 46 -4.59 8.07 9.13
CA ILE A 46 -3.23 7.54 9.37
C ILE A 46 -2.55 8.31 10.49
N GLY A 47 -2.45 9.63 10.33
CA GLY A 47 -1.71 10.48 11.26
C GLY A 47 -1.89 11.97 11.00
N MET A 48 -1.62 12.77 12.03
CA MET A 48 -1.70 14.23 11.94
C MET A 48 -0.64 14.77 10.99
N TYR A 49 -1.02 15.76 10.17
CA TYR A 49 -0.10 16.49 9.30
C TYR A 49 0.40 17.77 9.97
N ASP A 50 -0.52 18.71 10.25
CA ASP A 50 -0.20 19.97 10.92
C ASP A 50 -1.40 20.52 11.71
N ILE A 51 -1.11 21.45 12.62
CA ILE A 51 -2.10 22.19 13.39
C ILE A 51 -2.26 23.56 12.73
N LEU A 52 -3.48 23.90 12.30
CA LEU A 52 -3.78 25.19 11.68
C LEU A 52 -4.08 26.26 12.73
N GLN A 53 -4.91 25.92 13.71
CA GLN A 53 -5.36 26.84 14.76
C GLN A 53 -5.56 26.10 16.07
N ASN A 54 -5.16 26.74 17.17
CA ASN A 54 -5.39 26.27 18.53
C ASN A 54 -6.09 27.36 19.35
N SER A 55 -7.11 26.98 20.12
CA SER A 55 -7.73 27.89 21.09
C SER A 55 -6.91 27.94 22.39
N GLU A 56 -7.25 28.89 23.25
CA GLU A 56 -6.83 28.82 24.65
C GLU A 56 -7.43 27.57 25.31
N GLY A 57 -6.65 26.94 26.18
CA GLY A 57 -7.05 25.72 26.87
C GLY A 57 -7.89 26.03 28.11
N LEU A 58 -9.11 25.50 28.16
CA LEU A 58 -10.02 25.67 29.30
C LEU A 58 -9.88 24.49 30.27
N ILE A 59 -9.62 24.77 31.53
CA ILE A 59 -9.47 23.74 32.57
C ILE A 59 -10.86 23.29 33.03
N GLY A 60 -11.15 22.01 32.90
CA GLY A 60 -12.36 21.40 33.43
C GLY A 60 -12.37 21.39 34.96
N HIS A 61 -13.47 21.82 35.57
CA HIS A 61 -13.65 21.75 37.02
C HIS A 61 -13.63 20.28 37.50
N GLY A 62 -12.88 19.99 38.56
CA GLY A 62 -12.86 18.68 39.23
C GLY A 62 -11.85 17.67 38.67
N THR A 63 -11.59 17.66 37.35
CA THR A 63 -10.62 16.71 36.75
C THR A 63 -9.24 17.33 36.50
N GLY A 64 -9.16 18.67 36.36
CA GLY A 64 -7.91 19.37 36.05
C GLY A 64 -7.40 19.12 34.63
N THR A 65 -8.20 18.49 33.77
CA THR A 65 -7.88 18.30 32.34
C THR A 65 -8.07 19.60 31.57
N VAL A 66 -7.19 19.85 30.60
CA VAL A 66 -7.26 21.04 29.74
C VAL A 66 -7.94 20.66 28.44
N ASN A 67 -9.06 21.30 28.15
CA ASN A 67 -9.80 21.15 26.90
C ASN A 67 -9.35 22.23 25.91
N VAL A 68 -8.83 21.81 24.76
CA VAL A 68 -8.37 22.71 23.70
C VAL A 68 -9.17 22.40 22.44
N ASN A 69 -9.78 23.43 21.84
CA ASN A 69 -10.35 23.31 20.50
C ASN A 69 -9.23 23.49 19.48
N VAL A 70 -9.04 22.48 18.64
CA VAL A 70 -7.95 22.47 17.65
C VAL A 70 -8.53 22.25 16.27
N LYS A 71 -8.09 23.07 15.32
CA LYS A 71 -8.31 22.86 13.89
C LYS A 71 -7.00 22.38 13.28
N PHE A 72 -7.00 21.18 12.72
CA PHE A 72 -5.79 20.51 12.22
C PHE A 72 -6.08 19.79 10.91
N ARG A 73 -5.02 19.48 10.16
CA ARG A 73 -5.11 18.63 8.97
C ARG A 73 -4.57 17.25 9.29
N MET A 74 -5.23 16.23 8.77
CA MET A 74 -4.85 14.83 8.95
C MET A 74 -4.70 14.15 7.59
N VAL A 75 -3.71 13.27 7.51
CA VAL A 75 -3.51 12.41 6.34
C VAL A 75 -4.53 11.27 6.44
N VAL A 76 -5.40 11.21 5.45
CA VAL A 76 -6.46 10.20 5.34
C VAL A 76 -6.22 9.38 4.08
N PHE A 77 -6.31 8.07 4.23
CA PHE A 77 -6.38 7.14 3.10
C PHE A 77 -7.81 7.09 2.58
N ARG A 78 -7.96 7.59 1.36
CA ARG A 78 -9.20 7.55 0.58
C ARG A 78 -8.81 7.55 -0.90
N PRO A 79 -8.73 6.38 -1.54
CA PRO A 79 -8.37 6.32 -2.95
C PRO A 79 -9.49 6.88 -3.83
N TYR A 80 -9.09 7.43 -4.98
CA TYR A 80 -10.05 7.99 -5.93
C TYR A 80 -10.60 6.89 -6.85
N LYS A 81 -11.82 7.11 -7.35
CA LYS A 81 -12.39 6.25 -8.39
C LYS A 81 -11.49 6.32 -9.63
N GLY A 82 -11.09 5.15 -10.12
CA GLY A 82 -10.18 4.98 -11.24
C GLY A 82 -8.70 4.96 -10.89
N GLU A 83 -8.33 5.07 -9.61
CA GLU A 83 -6.93 4.97 -9.19
C GLU A 83 -6.45 3.50 -9.26
N ILE A 84 -5.23 3.30 -9.77
CA ILE A 84 -4.58 1.98 -9.84
C ILE A 84 -3.65 1.83 -8.64
N ILE A 85 -3.84 0.77 -7.88
CA ILE A 85 -3.09 0.47 -6.64
C ILE A 85 -2.61 -0.97 -6.72
N GLU A 86 -1.44 -1.22 -6.14
CA GLU A 86 -0.88 -2.56 -5.97
C GLU A 86 -1.18 -3.08 -4.56
N GLY A 87 -1.60 -4.33 -4.45
CA GLY A 87 -1.86 -4.97 -3.17
C GLY A 87 -1.65 -6.48 -3.24
N LYS A 88 -1.61 -7.11 -2.06
CA LYS A 88 -1.36 -8.54 -1.92
C LYS A 88 -2.68 -9.30 -1.82
N ILE A 89 -2.83 -10.38 -2.57
CA ILE A 89 -3.99 -11.27 -2.44
C ILE A 89 -3.92 -11.95 -1.07
N VAL A 90 -5.01 -11.88 -0.30
CA VAL A 90 -5.13 -12.59 0.99
C VAL A 90 -5.89 -13.88 0.81
N GLU A 91 -7.04 -13.81 0.14
CA GLU A 91 -7.99 -14.91 0.02
C GLU A 91 -8.75 -14.84 -1.30
N CYS A 92 -9.06 -16.01 -1.85
CA CYS A 92 -9.78 -16.19 -3.10
C CYS A 92 -11.06 -16.99 -2.85
N ASP A 93 -12.20 -16.31 -2.90
CA ASP A 93 -13.52 -16.89 -2.71
C ASP A 93 -14.25 -17.09 -4.04
N LYS A 94 -15.27 -17.95 -4.05
CA LYS A 94 -16.25 -18.05 -5.15
C LYS A 94 -16.90 -16.70 -5.50
N LYS A 95 -17.01 -15.82 -4.51
CA LYS A 95 -17.62 -14.48 -4.68
C LYS A 95 -16.65 -13.48 -5.30
N GLY A 96 -15.34 -13.70 -5.20
CA GLY A 96 -14.33 -12.74 -5.63
C GLY A 96 -12.99 -12.89 -4.92
N ILE A 97 -12.12 -11.92 -5.11
CA ILE A 97 -10.76 -11.90 -4.56
C ILE A 97 -10.67 -10.82 -3.48
N ARG A 98 -10.12 -11.16 -2.32
CA ARG A 98 -9.79 -10.22 -1.25
C ARG A 98 -8.33 -9.81 -1.35
N ILE A 99 -8.12 -8.51 -1.41
CA ILE A 99 -6.79 -7.91 -1.52
C ILE A 99 -6.55 -7.09 -0.25
N ALA A 100 -5.32 -7.18 0.28
CA ALA A 100 -4.87 -6.36 1.37
C ALA A 100 -3.66 -5.51 0.96
N LEU A 101 -3.66 -4.30 1.47
CA LEU A 101 -2.50 -3.45 1.63
C LEU A 101 -1.88 -3.69 3.01
N GLU A 102 -0.72 -3.11 3.26
CA GLU A 102 -0.02 -3.22 4.54
C GLU A 102 -0.87 -2.68 5.72
N PHE A 103 -1.64 -1.62 5.50
CA PHE A 103 -2.45 -0.95 6.53
C PHE A 103 -3.98 -1.13 6.36
N PHE A 104 -4.44 -1.74 5.26
CA PHE A 104 -5.87 -1.85 4.94
C PHE A 104 -6.19 -3.20 4.26
N GLN A 105 -7.13 -3.98 4.82
CA GLN A 105 -7.37 -5.36 4.39
C GLN A 105 -8.72 -5.58 3.68
N ASP A 106 -9.60 -4.58 3.67
CA ASP A 106 -10.98 -4.72 3.18
C ASP A 106 -11.16 -4.23 1.73
N ILE A 107 -10.33 -4.74 0.81
CA ILE A 107 -10.48 -4.51 -0.64
C ILE A 107 -11.05 -5.78 -1.27
N PHE A 108 -12.18 -5.63 -1.94
CA PHE A 108 -12.90 -6.75 -2.55
C PHE A 108 -13.06 -6.54 -4.05
N VAL A 109 -12.63 -7.53 -4.82
CA VAL A 109 -12.84 -7.60 -6.27
C VAL A 109 -13.93 -8.63 -6.54
N PRO A 110 -15.16 -8.22 -6.87
CA PRO A 110 -16.24 -9.16 -7.16
C PRO A 110 -15.98 -9.87 -8.50
N GLY A 111 -15.96 -11.21 -8.47
CA GLY A 111 -16.01 -12.03 -9.67
C GLY A 111 -17.45 -12.39 -10.02
N PRO A 112 -17.83 -12.60 -11.30
CA PRO A 112 -16.99 -12.62 -12.50
C PRO A 112 -16.98 -11.29 -13.28
N GLU A 113 -17.86 -10.33 -12.99
CA GLU A 113 -18.05 -9.13 -13.83
C GLU A 113 -16.88 -8.15 -13.82
N MET A 114 -16.16 -8.04 -12.70
CA MET A 114 -15.03 -7.10 -12.56
C MET A 114 -13.65 -7.76 -12.71
N LEU A 115 -13.62 -9.05 -13.02
CA LEU A 115 -12.42 -9.79 -13.40
C LEU A 115 -12.25 -9.81 -14.92
N PHE A 116 -11.13 -10.34 -15.40
CA PHE A 116 -10.89 -10.49 -16.83
C PHE A 116 -11.95 -11.35 -17.52
N GLU A 117 -12.28 -11.00 -18.76
CA GLU A 117 -13.07 -11.87 -19.62
C GLU A 117 -12.40 -13.25 -19.70
N LYS A 118 -13.17 -14.33 -19.51
CA LYS A 118 -12.72 -15.74 -19.38
C LYS A 118 -12.05 -16.12 -18.06
N SER A 119 -12.25 -15.37 -16.97
CA SER A 119 -11.86 -15.85 -15.63
C SER A 119 -12.85 -16.91 -15.11
N SER A 120 -12.34 -18.04 -14.63
CA SER A 120 -13.12 -19.12 -13.99
C SER A 120 -12.57 -19.42 -12.60
N TYR A 121 -13.45 -19.66 -11.64
CA TYR A 121 -13.06 -20.07 -10.30
C TYR A 121 -12.88 -21.59 -10.22
N ASN A 122 -11.73 -22.05 -9.71
CA ASN A 122 -11.49 -23.46 -9.43
C ASN A 122 -11.63 -23.74 -7.93
N GLU A 123 -12.67 -24.48 -7.54
CA GLU A 123 -12.92 -24.83 -6.14
C GLU A 123 -11.90 -25.83 -5.56
N ALA A 124 -11.28 -26.65 -6.40
CA ALA A 124 -10.28 -27.62 -5.94
C ALA A 124 -8.98 -26.95 -5.48
N GLU A 125 -8.60 -25.86 -6.13
CA GLU A 125 -7.38 -25.10 -5.82
C GLU A 125 -7.67 -23.87 -4.95
N GLY A 126 -8.93 -23.46 -4.85
CA GLY A 126 -9.33 -22.25 -4.13
C GLY A 126 -8.79 -20.98 -4.78
N ALA A 127 -8.55 -21.00 -6.10
CA ALA A 127 -7.93 -19.90 -6.84
C ALA A 127 -8.77 -19.52 -8.07
N TRP A 128 -8.66 -18.26 -8.48
CA TRP A 128 -9.21 -17.81 -9.75
C TRP A 128 -8.20 -18.07 -10.86
N MET A 129 -8.66 -18.69 -11.94
CA MET A 129 -7.89 -18.94 -13.15
C MET A 129 -8.33 -17.96 -14.23
N TRP A 130 -7.39 -17.35 -14.92
CA TRP A 130 -7.63 -16.55 -16.12
C TRP A 130 -6.93 -17.18 -17.32
N VAL A 131 -7.70 -17.42 -18.38
CA VAL A 131 -7.19 -17.91 -19.66
C VAL A 131 -7.00 -16.72 -20.59
N THR A 132 -5.74 -16.43 -20.92
CA THR A 132 -5.36 -15.37 -21.86
C THR A 132 -5.84 -15.73 -23.27
N ASP A 133 -5.98 -14.75 -24.16
CA ASP A 133 -6.30 -15.00 -25.58
C ASP A 133 -5.27 -15.89 -26.28
N ASP A 134 -4.02 -15.88 -25.82
CA ASP A 134 -2.94 -16.75 -26.28
C ASP A 134 -3.04 -18.21 -25.75
N GLY A 135 -4.07 -18.52 -24.96
CA GLY A 135 -4.29 -19.84 -24.37
C GLY A 135 -3.44 -20.14 -23.13
N ALA A 136 -2.69 -19.15 -22.63
CA ALA A 136 -1.95 -19.27 -21.37
C ALA A 136 -2.90 -19.18 -20.18
N GLU A 137 -2.83 -20.18 -19.29
CA GLU A 137 -3.57 -20.23 -18.04
C GLU A 137 -2.74 -19.56 -16.93
N MET A 138 -3.33 -18.58 -16.25
CA MET A 138 -2.73 -17.90 -15.12
C MET A 138 -3.61 -18.03 -13.88
N PHE A 139 -2.97 -18.25 -12.74
CA PHE A 139 -3.63 -18.45 -11.46
C PHE A 139 -3.39 -17.26 -10.54
N PHE A 140 -4.45 -16.84 -9.85
CA PHE A 140 -4.37 -15.84 -8.79
C PHE A 140 -4.19 -16.53 -7.44
N ASP A 141 -2.93 -16.75 -7.07
CA ASP A 141 -2.58 -17.40 -5.81
C ASP A 141 -2.59 -16.41 -4.63
N PRO A 142 -3.00 -16.87 -3.43
CA PRO A 142 -2.89 -16.07 -2.23
C PRO A 142 -1.43 -15.76 -1.94
N GLY A 143 -1.15 -14.48 -1.71
CA GLY A 143 0.16 -13.97 -1.38
C GLY A 143 0.91 -13.30 -2.53
N GLU A 144 0.40 -13.36 -3.76
CA GLU A 144 0.96 -12.61 -4.89
C GLU A 144 0.49 -11.15 -4.90
N PHE A 145 1.35 -10.27 -5.43
CA PHE A 145 1.03 -8.86 -5.64
C PHE A 145 0.28 -8.68 -6.95
N VAL A 146 -0.82 -7.95 -6.88
CA VAL A 146 -1.68 -7.63 -8.03
C VAL A 146 -1.98 -6.14 -8.08
N ARG A 147 -2.01 -5.61 -9.30
CA ARG A 147 -2.52 -4.27 -9.57
C ARG A 147 -4.01 -4.33 -9.82
N PHE A 148 -4.76 -3.48 -9.14
CA PHE A 148 -6.20 -3.35 -9.28
C PHE A 148 -6.59 -1.88 -9.40
N ARG A 149 -7.73 -1.63 -10.03
CA ARG A 149 -8.31 -0.30 -10.18
C ARG A 149 -9.44 -0.13 -9.18
N VAL A 150 -9.49 0.98 -8.47
CA VAL A 150 -10.59 1.29 -7.54
C VAL A 150 -11.81 1.73 -8.34
N GLU A 151 -12.96 1.07 -8.17
CA GLU A 151 -14.22 1.45 -8.84
C GLU A 151 -15.11 2.27 -7.91
N SER A 152 -15.35 1.74 -6.71
CA SER A 152 -16.28 2.35 -5.76
C SER A 152 -15.91 2.05 -4.32
N GLU A 153 -16.41 2.89 -3.42
CA GLU A 153 -16.29 2.71 -1.99
C GLU A 153 -17.68 2.45 -1.39
N ILE A 154 -17.76 1.52 -0.46
CA ILE A 154 -18.96 1.20 0.32
C ILE A 154 -18.68 1.56 1.78
N TRP A 155 -19.64 2.26 2.38
CA TRP A 155 -19.60 2.66 3.78
C TRP A 155 -20.66 1.90 4.55
N HIS A 156 -20.25 1.24 5.62
CA HIS A 156 -21.16 0.58 6.55
C HIS A 156 -21.20 1.37 7.85
N ASP A 157 -22.36 1.95 8.16
CA ASP A 157 -22.56 2.70 9.40
C ASP A 157 -22.73 1.71 10.56
N LYS A 158 -21.73 1.65 11.44
CA LYS A 158 -21.75 0.82 12.66
C LYS A 158 -22.33 1.54 13.87
N THR A 159 -22.99 2.68 13.69
CA THR A 159 -23.68 3.32 14.81
C THR A 159 -24.73 2.33 15.33
N PRO A 160 -24.63 1.88 16.60
CA PRO A 160 -25.63 0.97 17.13
C PRO A 160 -26.97 1.71 17.10
N GLU A 161 -27.90 1.26 16.26
CA GLU A 161 -29.28 1.73 16.35
C GLU A 161 -29.76 1.36 17.75
N SER A 162 -29.90 2.37 18.60
CA SER A 162 -30.40 2.21 19.96
C SER A 162 -31.90 1.93 19.91
N GLY A 163 -32.26 0.74 19.43
CA GLY A 163 -33.56 0.13 19.63
C GLY A 163 -33.54 -0.55 20.99
N LEU A 164 -34.40 -0.09 21.90
CA LEU A 164 -34.69 -0.74 23.16
C LEU A 164 -34.93 -2.25 22.94
N PHE A 165 -34.13 -3.12 23.56
CA PHE A 165 -34.48 -4.48 24.01
C PHE A 165 -35.31 -5.42 23.09
N ASP A 166 -35.26 -5.29 21.76
CA ASP A 166 -35.97 -6.21 20.86
C ASP A 166 -35.04 -7.33 20.35
N ALA A 167 -35.31 -8.57 20.77
CA ALA A 167 -34.50 -9.76 20.46
C ALA A 167 -34.37 -10.08 18.96
N ALA A 168 -35.22 -9.51 18.10
CA ALA A 168 -35.14 -9.66 16.64
C ALA A 168 -34.09 -8.73 15.99
N ALA A 169 -33.69 -7.63 16.66
CA ALA A 169 -32.62 -6.75 16.19
C ALA A 169 -31.23 -7.37 16.44
N ALA A 170 -31.09 -8.22 17.46
CA ALA A 170 -29.82 -8.90 17.78
C ALA A 170 -29.30 -9.79 16.64
N ALA A 171 -30.19 -10.53 15.96
CA ALA A 171 -29.80 -11.40 14.84
C ALA A 171 -29.34 -10.62 13.59
N LYS A 172 -29.87 -9.41 13.36
CA LYS A 172 -29.37 -8.52 12.30
C LYS A 172 -28.08 -7.80 12.70
N GLN A 173 -27.93 -7.50 13.99
CA GLN A 173 -26.71 -6.88 14.53
C GLN A 173 -25.49 -7.77 14.34
N GLU A 174 -25.61 -9.11 14.50
CA GLU A 174 -24.49 -10.05 14.28
C GLU A 174 -23.95 -10.03 12.83
N GLU A 175 -24.83 -9.89 11.83
CA GLU A 175 -24.40 -9.81 10.42
C GLU A 175 -23.76 -8.46 10.06
N ASP A 176 -24.17 -7.37 10.71
CA ASP A 176 -23.61 -6.02 10.48
C ASP A 176 -22.36 -5.74 11.33
N GLU A 177 -22.18 -6.44 12.46
CA GLU A 177 -20.93 -6.41 13.23
C GLU A 177 -19.76 -6.97 12.42
N GLN A 178 -20.03 -8.03 11.65
CA GLN A 178 -19.02 -8.72 10.84
C GLN A 178 -18.58 -7.92 9.60
N LYS A 179 -19.43 -7.02 9.08
CA LYS A 179 -19.07 -6.21 7.90
C LYS A 179 -18.12 -5.10 8.30
N SER A 180 -17.02 -4.93 7.57
CA SER A 180 -16.06 -3.86 7.85
C SER A 180 -16.69 -2.48 7.57
N PRO A 181 -16.39 -1.43 8.38
CA PRO A 181 -17.04 -0.13 8.25
C PRO A 181 -16.70 0.62 6.94
N TYR A 182 -15.58 0.26 6.31
CA TYR A 182 -15.16 0.78 5.02
C TYR A 182 -14.70 -0.39 4.15
N THR A 183 -15.30 -0.53 2.97
CA THR A 183 -14.95 -1.56 2.00
C THR A 183 -14.75 -0.91 0.64
N ILE A 184 -13.65 -1.27 -0.02
CA ILE A 184 -13.34 -0.77 -1.35
C ILE A 184 -13.65 -1.86 -2.36
N ILE A 185 -14.49 -1.54 -3.36
CA ILE A 185 -14.70 -2.38 -4.52
C ILE A 185 -13.70 -1.99 -5.60
N ALA A 186 -12.96 -2.98 -6.06
CA ALA A 186 -11.97 -2.85 -7.11
C ALA A 186 -12.29 -3.73 -8.33
N SER A 187 -11.72 -3.36 -9.47
CA SER A 187 -11.78 -4.10 -10.73
C SER A 187 -10.38 -4.44 -11.22
N MET A 188 -10.26 -5.57 -11.93
CA MET A 188 -9.03 -6.04 -12.55
C MET A 188 -9.21 -6.30 -14.05
N SER A 189 -10.31 -5.86 -14.66
CA SER A 189 -10.70 -6.22 -16.04
C SER A 189 -9.93 -5.49 -17.15
N MET A 190 -9.19 -4.43 -16.84
CA MET A 190 -8.49 -3.62 -17.84
C MET A 190 -7.07 -4.18 -18.10
N GLY A 191 -6.69 -4.27 -19.38
CA GLY A 191 -5.37 -4.74 -19.78
C GLY A 191 -4.24 -3.90 -19.15
N ALA A 192 -3.19 -4.58 -18.68
CA ALA A 192 -2.09 -4.07 -17.84
C ALA A 192 -2.36 -3.96 -16.32
N LEU A 193 -3.55 -4.37 -15.86
CA LEU A 193 -3.77 -4.72 -14.45
C LEU A 193 -3.61 -6.23 -14.26
N GLY A 194 -3.51 -6.74 -13.02
CA GLY A 194 -3.21 -8.14 -12.74
C GLY A 194 -1.82 -8.40 -12.13
N LEU A 195 -1.29 -9.61 -12.34
CA LEU A 195 -0.02 -10.07 -11.76
C LEU A 195 1.16 -9.32 -12.38
N GLU A 196 2.08 -8.82 -11.55
CA GLU A 196 3.24 -8.05 -12.02
C GLU A 196 4.19 -8.86 -12.94
N LYS A 197 4.15 -10.19 -12.86
CA LYS A 197 4.96 -11.07 -13.72
C LYS A 197 4.65 -10.90 -15.22
N ASN A 198 3.50 -10.31 -15.57
CA ASN A 198 3.10 -10.08 -16.96
C ASN A 198 3.87 -8.94 -17.64
N ASP A 199 4.52 -8.04 -16.89
CA ASP A 199 5.26 -6.91 -17.47
C ASP A 199 6.67 -7.32 -17.95
N LEU A 200 7.16 -8.50 -17.54
CA LEU A 200 8.50 -8.98 -17.90
C LEU A 200 8.55 -9.70 -19.26
N SER A 201 7.42 -10.01 -19.90
CA SER A 201 7.38 -10.68 -21.22
C SER A 201 7.14 -9.73 -22.40
N ALA A 202 6.85 -8.44 -22.17
CA ALA A 202 6.68 -7.45 -23.25
C ALA A 202 8.01 -6.86 -23.77
N GLY A 203 9.15 -7.34 -23.28
CA GLY A 203 10.48 -6.80 -23.56
C GLY A 203 11.51 -7.81 -24.06
N THR A 204 11.11 -8.88 -24.76
CA THR A 204 12.09 -9.71 -25.49
C THR A 204 12.32 -9.12 -26.87
N ILE A 205 13.48 -8.49 -27.00
CA ILE A 205 14.14 -8.08 -28.24
C ILE A 205 13.98 -9.20 -29.28
N LEU A 206 13.49 -8.83 -30.47
CA LEU A 206 13.58 -9.63 -31.69
C LEU A 206 15.01 -10.16 -31.85
N GLU A 207 15.24 -11.42 -31.53
CA GLU A 207 16.39 -12.15 -32.05
C GLU A 207 16.15 -12.35 -33.56
N PRO A 208 17.04 -11.87 -34.45
CA PRO A 208 16.92 -12.15 -35.86
C PRO A 208 17.18 -13.65 -36.11
N PRO A 209 16.52 -14.26 -37.11
CA PRO A 209 16.66 -15.69 -37.38
C PRO A 209 18.10 -16.04 -37.78
N GLU A 210 18.70 -16.97 -37.04
CA GLU A 210 19.97 -17.60 -37.41
C GLU A 210 19.80 -18.35 -38.73
N SER A 211 20.19 -17.70 -39.83
CA SER A 211 20.50 -18.38 -41.07
C SER A 211 21.69 -17.68 -41.73
N SER A 212 22.65 -18.49 -42.18
CA SER A 212 23.84 -18.15 -42.97
C SER A 212 25.09 -17.59 -42.24
N ASN A 213 25.65 -18.38 -41.32
CA ASN A 213 27.09 -18.35 -41.03
C ASN A 213 27.77 -19.60 -41.63
N GLU A 214 28.00 -19.58 -42.94
CA GLU A 214 28.84 -20.59 -43.62
C GLU A 214 29.82 -19.97 -44.64
N LEU A 215 30.01 -18.64 -44.67
CA LEU A 215 30.87 -18.00 -45.68
C LEU A 215 31.89 -16.97 -45.13
N ALA A 216 32.11 -16.92 -43.82
CA ALA A 216 33.01 -15.92 -43.21
C ALA A 216 34.28 -16.48 -42.56
N GLU A 217 34.64 -17.75 -42.80
CA GLU A 217 35.83 -18.37 -42.19
C GLU A 217 37.09 -18.42 -43.07
N GLU A 218 37.04 -17.93 -44.32
CA GLU A 218 38.20 -18.00 -45.23
C GLU A 218 39.00 -16.69 -45.44
N ARG A 219 38.70 -15.59 -44.73
CA ARG A 219 39.41 -14.30 -44.93
C ARG A 219 40.14 -13.74 -43.71
N LYS A 220 40.67 -14.60 -42.83
CA LYS A 220 41.61 -14.18 -41.77
C LYS A 220 42.87 -15.05 -41.72
N LYS A 221 43.49 -15.26 -42.87
CA LYS A 221 44.93 -15.55 -42.97
C LYS A 221 45.49 -14.67 -44.08
N ASP A 222 45.93 -13.46 -43.71
CA ASP A 222 47.20 -12.95 -44.23
C ASP A 222 47.64 -11.62 -43.59
N HIS A 223 48.86 -11.69 -43.06
CA HIS A 223 49.90 -10.66 -42.91
C HIS A 223 50.02 -9.76 -41.65
N PRO A 224 51.28 -9.46 -41.19
CA PRO A 224 51.58 -9.13 -39.79
C PRO A 224 52.22 -7.73 -39.54
N ARG A 225 52.34 -7.39 -38.24
CA ARG A 225 53.26 -6.44 -37.56
C ARG A 225 53.23 -4.94 -37.94
N ARG A 226 52.90 -4.08 -36.96
CA ARG A 226 53.76 -2.93 -36.55
C ARG A 226 53.45 -2.33 -35.16
N ARG A 227 54.44 -2.50 -34.27
CA ARG A 227 55.05 -1.62 -33.23
C ARG A 227 54.19 -0.71 -32.32
N LYS A 228 54.23 -1.08 -31.02
CA LYS A 228 54.43 -0.29 -29.77
C LYS A 228 54.46 1.25 -29.86
N CYS A 229 53.80 1.87 -28.87
CA CYS A 229 54.45 2.90 -28.06
C CYS A 229 54.17 2.69 -26.56
N ARG A 230 55.25 2.76 -25.76
CA ARG A 230 55.31 2.62 -24.29
C ARG A 230 54.90 3.93 -23.62
N ARG A 231 54.36 3.82 -22.40
CA ARG A 231 54.88 4.36 -21.11
C ARG A 231 53.80 4.04 -20.08
N GLY A 232 54.01 3.05 -19.21
CA GLY A 232 54.86 3.11 -18.02
C GLY A 232 53.91 3.44 -16.87
N GLY A 233 53.57 2.54 -15.95
CA GLY A 233 54.39 1.69 -15.10
C GLY A 233 53.81 1.92 -13.69
N PHE A 234 53.23 0.88 -13.06
CA PHE A 234 53.85 0.15 -11.95
C PHE A 234 53.92 1.05 -10.69
N GLU A 235 53.45 0.68 -9.50
CA GLU A 235 53.18 -0.62 -8.86
C GLU A 235 52.49 -0.24 -7.51
N SER A 236 51.51 -1.01 -7.00
CA SER A 236 51.62 -1.89 -5.80
C SER A 236 51.94 -1.13 -4.49
N ALA A 237 51.61 -1.54 -3.27
CA ALA A 237 50.97 -2.70 -2.66
C ALA A 237 51.06 -2.42 -1.13
N TRP A 238 50.07 -2.89 -0.34
CA TRP A 238 50.22 -3.27 1.08
C TRP A 238 50.54 -2.12 2.07
N SER A 239 50.31 -2.18 3.38
CA SER A 239 49.52 -2.97 4.32
C SER A 239 49.84 -2.35 5.69
N ALA A 240 48.86 -2.28 6.58
CA ALA A 240 48.99 -2.35 8.03
C ALA A 240 49.69 -1.24 8.85
N MET A 241 49.03 -0.97 10.00
CA MET A 241 49.61 -0.75 11.34
C MET A 241 50.33 0.58 11.65
N ASN A 242 49.66 1.44 12.42
CA ASN A 242 49.96 1.75 13.84
C ASN A 242 49.15 2.99 14.24
N ASP A 243 48.32 2.92 15.28
CA ASP A 243 48.68 3.17 16.69
C ASP A 243 49.24 4.57 16.95
N PHE A 244 48.47 5.38 17.69
CA PHE A 244 48.83 6.45 18.65
C PHE A 244 47.51 7.17 19.00
N VAL A 245 46.77 6.85 20.07
CA VAL A 245 46.98 7.07 21.52
C VAL A 245 47.40 8.50 21.92
N PHE A 246 46.75 9.00 22.98
CA PHE A 246 47.03 10.14 23.88
C PHE A 246 46.49 11.54 23.43
N VAL A 247 45.83 12.38 24.27
CA VAL A 247 45.38 12.26 25.67
C VAL A 247 44.60 13.52 26.13
N THR A 248 43.75 13.35 27.17
CA THR A 248 43.23 14.32 28.19
C THR A 248 42.52 15.60 27.72
N VAL A 249 41.51 16.16 28.41
CA VAL A 249 41.24 16.30 29.87
C VAL A 249 39.74 16.12 30.11
#